data_AF-A0A524JEM6-F1
#
_entry.id   AF-A0A524JEM6-F1
#
_cell.length_a   1.000
_cell.length_b   1.000
_cell.length_c   1.000
_cell.angle_alpha   90.00
_cell.angle_beta   90.00
_cell.angle_gamma   90.00
#
_symmetry.space_group_name_H-M   'P 1'
#
loop_
_entity.id
_entity.type
_entity.pdbx_description
1 polymer ?
#
loop_
_entity_poly.entity_id
_entity_poly.type
_entity_poly.pdbx_seq_one_letter_code
_entity_poly.pdbx_strand_id
1 'polypeptide(L)'
;MAASFMPGVWVFAGGVVDPEDIAGASDPPRGLEPDEWAHRIAGARELGEEGGIEIAPTELRAWSRWITPEPVPARFDTRFYVALAPPHSTPEADGVEMDQARWIGPGAALEAAAAGEMEISFPTIHHLEELRQISDAAAVLAAAAARIVEPILPRVVGDRDSFEVLLPGDLRYPD
;
A
#
# COMPACT_ATOMS: atom_id res chain seq x y z
N MET A 1 -9.99 -0.33 20.20
CA MET A 1 -10.77 -1.23 19.31
C MET A 1 -9.74 -2.00 18.50
N ALA A 2 -10.10 -3.05 17.77
CA ALA A 2 -9.16 -3.73 16.87
C ALA A 2 -9.47 -3.26 15.43
N ALA A 3 -8.46 -3.27 14.55
CA ALA A 3 -8.64 -3.00 13.13
C ALA A 3 -9.87 -3.74 12.58
N SER A 4 -10.77 -3.02 11.91
CA SER A 4 -11.98 -3.61 11.33
C SER A 4 -11.70 -4.47 10.10
N PHE A 5 -10.49 -4.34 9.52
CA PHE A 5 -10.02 -5.03 8.33
C PHE A 5 -8.66 -5.71 8.61
N MET A 6 -8.58 -7.03 8.38
CA MET A 6 -7.38 -7.88 8.55
C MET A 6 -6.68 -7.76 9.94
N PRO A 7 -7.37 -8.11 11.05
CA PRO A 7 -6.77 -8.02 12.38
C PRO A 7 -5.56 -8.95 12.51
N GLY A 8 -4.44 -8.41 13.02
CA GLY A 8 -3.19 -9.16 13.22
C GLY A 8 -2.29 -9.26 11.98
N VAL A 9 -2.71 -8.69 10.84
CA VAL A 9 -1.95 -8.68 9.59
C VAL A 9 -1.17 -7.38 9.44
N TRP A 10 0.11 -7.48 9.12
CA TRP A 10 0.95 -6.34 8.79
C TRP A 10 0.63 -5.83 7.38
N VAL A 11 0.41 -4.52 7.30
CA VAL A 11 0.16 -3.76 6.08
C VAL A 11 0.96 -2.45 6.12
N PHE A 12 0.98 -1.73 5.00
CA PHE A 12 1.36 -0.31 5.01
C PHE A 12 0.18 0.53 5.52
N ALA A 13 0.47 1.63 6.21
CA ALA A 13 -0.55 2.58 6.65
C ALA A 13 -1.38 3.09 5.48
N GLY A 14 -2.68 3.29 5.70
CA GLY A 14 -3.58 3.75 4.66
C GLY A 14 -5.04 3.38 4.91
N GLY A 15 -5.93 4.19 4.36
CA GLY A 15 -7.36 4.05 4.53
C GLY A 15 -8.15 4.57 3.34
N VAL A 16 -9.39 4.96 3.61
CA VAL A 16 -10.33 5.44 2.59
C VAL A 16 -10.07 6.91 2.27
N VAL A 17 -10.37 7.31 1.03
CA VAL A 17 -10.37 8.73 0.66
C VAL A 17 -11.65 9.36 1.21
N ASP A 18 -11.49 10.30 2.13
CA ASP A 18 -12.58 10.97 2.81
C ASP A 18 -13.08 12.21 2.04
N PRO A 19 -14.31 12.68 2.31
CA PRO A 19 -14.84 13.91 1.71
C PRO A 19 -13.91 15.13 1.89
N GLU A 20 -13.20 15.21 3.01
CA GLU A 20 -12.22 16.24 3.33
C GLU A 20 -11.00 16.17 2.39
N ASP A 21 -10.52 14.97 2.06
CA ASP A 21 -9.41 14.77 1.12
C ASP A 21 -9.83 15.22 -0.30
N ILE A 22 -11.07 14.90 -0.69
CA ILE A 22 -11.67 15.30 -1.96
C ILE A 22 -11.81 16.83 -2.03
N ALA A 23 -12.29 17.46 -0.96
CA ALA A 23 -12.43 18.91 -0.88
C ALA A 23 -11.05 19.62 -0.94
N GLY A 24 -10.06 19.05 -0.24
CA GLY A 24 -8.66 19.49 -0.29
C GLY A 24 -8.02 19.33 -1.66
N ALA A 25 -8.57 18.48 -2.53
CA ALA A 25 -8.04 18.22 -3.86
C ALA A 25 -8.54 19.18 -4.96
N SER A 26 -9.24 20.26 -4.60
CA SER A 26 -9.83 21.22 -5.55
C SER A 26 -8.84 22.02 -6.40
N ASP A 27 -7.58 22.16 -5.96
CA ASP A 27 -6.49 22.81 -6.69
C ASP A 27 -5.23 21.91 -6.69
N PRO A 28 -5.17 20.90 -7.56
CA PRO A 28 -4.06 19.96 -7.57
C PRO A 28 -2.77 20.57 -8.14
N PRO A 29 -1.59 20.07 -7.73
CA PRO A 29 -0.33 20.42 -8.38
C PRO A 29 -0.40 20.19 -9.90
N ARG A 30 0.28 21.04 -10.67
CA ARG A 30 0.30 20.98 -12.13
C ARG A 30 0.61 19.56 -12.63
N GLY A 31 -0.28 19.02 -13.47
CA GLY A 31 -0.10 17.71 -14.09
C GLY A 31 -0.62 16.53 -13.26
N LEU A 32 -1.24 16.79 -12.11
CA LEU A 32 -2.00 15.79 -11.36
C LEU A 32 -3.50 16.03 -11.53
N GLU A 33 -4.23 14.94 -11.74
CA GLU A 33 -5.70 14.96 -11.71
C GLU A 33 -6.20 15.11 -10.26
N PRO A 34 -7.34 15.79 -10.02
CA PRO A 34 -7.90 15.95 -8.67
C PRO A 34 -8.09 14.62 -7.93
N ASP A 35 -8.49 13.58 -8.64
CA ASP A 35 -8.68 12.25 -8.06
C ASP A 35 -7.37 11.64 -7.54
N GLU A 36 -6.29 11.69 -8.31
CA GLU A 36 -4.96 11.27 -7.85
C GLU A 36 -4.47 12.12 -6.67
N TRP A 37 -4.78 13.42 -6.70
CA TRP A 37 -4.39 14.32 -5.63
C TRP A 37 -5.13 14.03 -4.32
N ALA A 38 -6.43 13.74 -4.37
CA ALA A 38 -7.21 13.31 -3.22
C ALA A 38 -6.64 12.03 -2.58
N HIS A 39 -6.24 11.05 -3.39
CA HIS A 39 -5.64 9.82 -2.86
C HIS A 39 -4.27 10.06 -2.21
N ARG A 40 -3.49 11.04 -2.68
CA ARG A 40 -2.24 11.40 -2.00
C ARG A 40 -2.49 12.15 -0.70
N ILE A 41 -3.51 13.01 -0.64
CA ILE A 41 -3.91 13.68 0.61
C ILE A 41 -4.32 12.62 1.63
N ALA A 42 -5.20 11.68 1.24
CA ALA A 42 -5.61 10.57 2.07
C ALA A 42 -4.40 9.74 2.55
N GLY A 43 -3.54 9.29 1.63
CA GLY A 43 -2.37 8.48 2.00
C GLY A 43 -1.40 9.18 2.95
N ALA A 44 -1.24 10.51 2.85
CA ALA A 44 -0.41 11.27 3.78
C ALA A 44 -1.09 11.45 5.14
N ARG A 45 -2.41 11.71 5.16
CA ARG A 45 -3.21 11.82 6.38
C ARG A 45 -3.17 10.51 7.17
N GLU A 46 -3.50 9.40 6.52
CA GLU A 46 -3.53 8.06 7.13
C GLU A 46 -2.15 7.64 7.67
N LEU A 47 -1.06 7.97 6.96
CA LEU A 47 0.28 7.71 7.47
C LEU A 47 0.59 8.50 8.76
N GLY A 48 0.09 9.73 8.88
CA GLY A 48 0.19 10.54 10.10
C GLY A 48 -0.67 9.98 11.23
N GLU A 49 -1.94 9.66 10.93
CA GLU A 49 -2.92 9.17 11.88
C GLU A 49 -2.55 7.79 12.45
N GLU A 50 -2.22 6.82 11.58
CA GLU A 50 -1.98 5.44 11.98
C GLU A 50 -0.52 5.14 12.33
N GLY A 51 0.42 5.82 11.66
CA GLY A 51 1.86 5.52 11.71
C GLY A 51 2.72 6.59 12.37
N GLY A 52 2.15 7.74 12.74
CA GLY A 52 2.85 8.85 13.38
C GLY A 52 3.88 9.54 12.49
N ILE A 53 3.81 9.36 11.16
CA ILE A 53 4.77 9.92 10.22
C ILE A 53 4.10 11.00 9.36
N GLU A 54 4.38 12.25 9.69
CA GLU A 54 3.93 13.39 8.90
C GLU A 54 4.72 13.54 7.60
N ILE A 55 4.01 13.55 6.48
CA ILE A 55 4.60 13.79 5.16
C ILE A 55 3.69 14.67 4.30
N ALA A 56 4.29 15.53 3.48
CA ALA A 56 3.49 16.31 2.54
C ALA A 56 2.97 15.39 1.42
N PRO A 57 1.69 15.51 1.01
CA PRO A 57 1.14 14.70 -0.10
C PRO A 57 1.90 14.88 -1.43
N THR A 58 2.61 16.02 -1.59
CA THR A 58 3.49 16.28 -2.73
C THR A 58 4.74 15.40 -2.76
N GLU A 59 5.13 14.75 -1.66
CA GLU A 59 6.28 13.85 -1.59
C GLU A 59 5.92 12.41 -1.97
N LEU A 60 4.63 12.05 -1.94
CA LEU A 60 4.16 10.74 -2.37
C LEU A 60 4.36 10.57 -3.88
N ARG A 61 4.90 9.41 -4.28
CA ARG A 61 5.06 8.99 -5.68
C ARG A 61 4.27 7.71 -5.89
N ALA A 62 3.42 7.68 -6.92
CA ALA A 62 2.62 6.51 -7.25
C ALA A 62 3.52 5.29 -7.52
N TRP A 63 3.19 4.16 -6.92
CA TRP A 63 3.95 2.92 -7.05
C TRP A 63 3.15 1.82 -7.76
N SER A 64 1.91 1.60 -7.33
CA SER A 64 1.03 0.60 -7.92
C SER A 64 -0.44 0.89 -7.57
N ARG A 65 -1.36 0.26 -8.28
CA ARG A 65 -2.80 0.31 -7.99
C ARG A 65 -3.34 -1.10 -7.99
N TRP A 66 -3.94 -1.55 -6.89
CA TRP A 66 -4.47 -2.90 -6.71
C TRP A 66 -5.97 -2.85 -6.52
N ILE A 67 -6.70 -3.64 -7.30
CA ILE A 67 -8.15 -3.77 -7.17
C ILE A 67 -8.45 -5.13 -6.58
N THR A 68 -9.16 -5.17 -5.45
CA THR A 68 -9.54 -6.43 -4.81
C THR A 68 -10.39 -7.30 -5.77
N PRO A 69 -10.09 -8.61 -5.89
CA PRO A 69 -10.83 -9.52 -6.75
C PRO A 69 -12.33 -9.54 -6.46
N GLU A 70 -13.15 -9.73 -7.50
CA GLU A 70 -14.62 -9.75 -7.41
C GLU A 70 -15.21 -10.73 -6.38
N PRO A 71 -14.66 -11.94 -6.15
CA PRO A 71 -15.23 -12.86 -5.17
C PRO A 71 -15.06 -12.42 -3.70
N VAL A 72 -14.20 -11.44 -3.42
CA VAL A 72 -13.97 -10.95 -2.06
C VAL A 72 -15.09 -9.96 -1.67
N PRO A 73 -15.79 -10.15 -0.54
CA PRO A 73 -16.95 -9.31 -0.19
C PRO A 73 -16.63 -7.82 -0.03
N ALA A 74 -15.51 -7.51 0.64
CA ALA A 74 -15.00 -6.15 0.76
C ALA A 74 -14.02 -5.89 -0.39
N ARG A 75 -14.32 -4.88 -1.21
CA ARG A 75 -13.52 -4.55 -2.39
C ARG A 75 -12.97 -3.15 -2.28
N PHE A 76 -11.68 -3.02 -2.57
CA PHE A 76 -10.95 -1.77 -2.59
C PHE A 76 -10.27 -1.58 -3.93
N ASP A 77 -10.11 -0.32 -4.32
CA ASP A 77 -9.29 0.13 -5.44
C ASP A 77 -8.14 0.96 -4.84
N THR A 78 -7.13 0.26 -4.34
CA THR A 78 -6.10 0.83 -3.48
C THR A 78 -4.94 1.34 -4.32
N ARG A 79 -4.53 2.59 -4.09
CA ARG A 79 -3.30 3.16 -4.65
C ARG A 79 -2.20 3.13 -3.61
N PHE A 80 -1.05 2.59 -3.99
CA PHE A 80 0.14 2.53 -3.16
C PHE A 80 1.13 3.60 -3.60
N TYR A 81 1.77 4.21 -2.61
CA TYR A 81 2.75 5.27 -2.80
C TYR A 81 4.06 4.91 -2.12
N VAL A 82 5.15 5.48 -2.64
CA VAL A 82 6.45 5.50 -1.97
C VAL A 82 6.89 6.93 -1.73
N ALA A 83 7.61 7.14 -0.63
CA ALA A 83 8.22 8.41 -0.28
C ALA A 83 9.42 8.20 0.64
N LEU A 84 10.25 9.24 0.79
CA LEU A 84 11.25 9.27 1.87
C LEU A 84 10.58 9.81 3.13
N ALA A 85 10.60 9.02 4.19
CA ALA A 85 10.20 9.52 5.50
C ALA A 85 11.17 10.63 5.97
N PRO A 86 10.68 11.61 6.75
CA PRO A 86 11.56 12.59 7.38
C PRO A 86 12.69 11.89 8.17
N PRO A 87 13.91 12.44 8.17
CA PRO A 87 15.02 11.85 8.92
C PRO A 87 14.66 11.69 10.39
N HIS A 88 15.01 10.54 10.97
CA HIS A 88 14.78 10.20 12.37
C HIS A 88 13.30 10.05 12.78
N SER A 89 12.36 9.95 11.83
CA SER A 89 10.98 9.56 12.13
C SER A 89 10.94 8.19 12.79
N THR A 90 10.23 8.11 13.92
CA THR A 90 9.94 6.86 14.62
C THR A 90 8.48 6.50 14.36
N PRO A 91 8.16 5.33 13.80
CA PRO A 91 6.78 4.93 13.58
C PRO A 91 6.10 4.73 14.94
N GLU A 92 4.93 5.33 15.10
CA GLU A 92 4.12 5.24 16.31
C GLU A 92 2.72 4.82 15.91
N ALA A 93 2.29 3.67 16.40
CA ALA A 93 0.95 3.17 16.15
C ALA A 93 -0.07 3.97 16.97
N ASP A 94 -1.22 4.26 16.40
CA ASP A 94 -2.30 5.02 17.05
C ASP A 94 -2.90 4.31 18.29
N GLY A 95 -2.72 2.99 18.40
CA GLY A 95 -3.30 2.15 19.44
C GLY A 95 -4.82 1.97 19.32
N VAL A 96 -5.41 2.34 18.19
CA VAL A 96 -6.85 2.20 17.90
C VAL A 96 -7.05 1.29 16.70
N GLU A 97 -6.38 1.56 15.59
CA GLU A 97 -6.41 0.75 14.37
C GLU A 97 -5.17 -0.11 14.25
N MET A 98 -3.98 0.44 14.56
CA MET A 98 -2.72 -0.27 14.55
C MET A 98 -2.24 -0.54 15.99
N ASP A 99 -1.93 -1.81 16.27
CA ASP A 99 -1.31 -2.19 17.56
C ASP A 99 0.22 -1.98 17.54
N GLN A 100 0.85 -2.02 16.36
CA GLN A 100 2.29 -1.94 16.19
C GLN A 100 2.66 -1.24 14.88
N ALA A 101 3.71 -0.42 14.92
CA ALA A 101 4.35 0.19 13.77
C ALA A 101 5.87 0.06 13.91
N ARG A 102 6.58 -0.25 12.81
CA ARG A 102 8.04 -0.39 12.85
C ARG A 102 8.71 -0.17 11.50
N TRP A 103 9.96 0.27 11.56
CA TRP A 103 10.87 0.19 10.42
C TRP A 103 11.41 -1.24 10.28
N ILE A 104 11.30 -1.81 9.08
CA ILE A 104 11.88 -3.11 8.73
C ILE A 104 12.31 -3.12 7.27
N GLY A 105 13.45 -3.74 6.97
CA GLY A 105 13.91 -3.92 5.60
C GLY A 105 13.06 -4.96 4.85
N PRO A 106 12.84 -4.83 3.53
CA PRO A 106 11.97 -5.74 2.79
C PRO A 106 12.34 -7.23 2.91
N GLY A 107 13.64 -7.55 2.84
CA GLY A 107 14.12 -8.93 3.01
C GLY A 107 13.80 -9.51 4.39
N ALA A 108 14.04 -8.75 5.46
CA ALA A 108 13.78 -9.20 6.82
C ALA A 108 12.27 -9.39 7.09
N ALA A 109 11.41 -8.55 6.52
CA ALA A 109 9.96 -8.72 6.62
C ALA A 109 9.49 -10.01 5.93
N LEU A 110 10.01 -10.30 4.73
CA LEU A 110 9.70 -11.53 4.00
C LEU A 110 10.22 -12.78 4.73
N GLU A 111 11.41 -12.72 5.32
CA GLU A 111 11.98 -13.81 6.13
C GLU A 111 11.12 -14.09 7.37
N ALA A 112 10.70 -13.04 8.09
CA ALA A 112 9.81 -13.17 9.24
C ALA A 112 8.43 -13.74 8.84
N ALA A 113 7.91 -13.36 7.67
CA ALA A 113 6.68 -13.94 7.14
C ALA A 113 6.84 -15.43 6.80
N ALA A 114 7.94 -15.81 6.15
CA ALA A 114 8.23 -17.21 5.84
C ALA A 114 8.43 -18.08 7.10
N ALA A 115 8.91 -17.48 8.20
CA ALA A 115 9.05 -18.13 9.50
C ALA A 115 7.74 -18.20 10.30
N GLY A 116 6.65 -17.55 9.84
CA GLY A 116 5.39 -17.46 10.57
C GLY A 116 5.41 -16.48 11.75
N GLU A 117 6.41 -15.60 11.81
CA GLU A 117 6.56 -14.59 12.86
C GLU A 117 5.81 -13.29 12.54
N MET A 118 5.48 -13.06 11.27
CA MET A 118 4.67 -11.94 10.79
C MET A 118 3.65 -12.42 9.77
N GLU A 119 2.36 -12.23 10.05
CA GLU A 119 1.35 -12.36 9.01
C GLU A 119 1.33 -11.07 8.19
N ILE A 120 1.57 -11.14 6.88
CA ILE A 120 1.67 -9.98 5.99
C ILE A 120 0.66 -10.11 4.86
N SER A 121 -0.03 -9.02 4.51
CA SER A 121 -1.03 -9.06 3.44
C SER A 121 -0.41 -9.37 2.07
N PHE A 122 -1.18 -10.01 1.20
CA PHE A 122 -0.70 -10.44 -0.12
C PHE A 122 -0.15 -9.29 -1.00
N PRO A 123 -0.84 -8.12 -1.16
CA PRO A 123 -0.25 -6.98 -1.86
C PRO A 123 1.06 -6.51 -1.23
N THR A 124 1.11 -6.43 0.11
CA THR A 124 2.33 -6.03 0.83
C THR A 124 3.49 -7.00 0.59
N ILE A 125 3.25 -8.32 0.55
CA ILE A 125 4.29 -9.31 0.18
C ILE A 125 4.87 -8.99 -1.21
N HIS A 126 4.02 -8.76 -2.22
CA HIS A 126 4.48 -8.43 -3.56
C HIS A 126 5.30 -7.13 -3.62
N HIS A 127 4.88 -6.09 -2.89
CA HIS A 127 5.68 -4.87 -2.77
C HIS A 127 7.03 -5.12 -2.12
N LEU A 128 7.08 -5.91 -1.05
CA LEU A 128 8.33 -6.23 -0.37
C LEU A 128 9.27 -7.04 -1.28
N GLU A 129 8.75 -8.00 -2.06
CA GLU A 129 9.53 -8.77 -3.03
C GLU A 129 10.15 -7.87 -4.11
N GLU A 130 9.37 -6.92 -4.62
CA GLU A 130 9.80 -5.95 -5.62
C GLU A 130 10.83 -4.98 -5.04
N LEU A 131 10.55 -4.39 -3.87
CA LEU A 131 11.45 -3.45 -3.19
C LEU A 131 12.77 -4.10 -2.79
N ARG A 132 12.78 -5.40 -2.44
CA ARG A 132 14.01 -6.16 -2.14
C ARG A 132 14.99 -6.17 -3.32
N GLN A 133 14.51 -6.02 -4.56
CA GLN A 133 15.36 -6.03 -5.76
C GLN A 133 16.00 -4.67 -6.06
N ILE A 134 15.62 -3.61 -5.34
CA ILE A 134 16.08 -2.24 -5.58
C ILE A 134 17.13 -1.86 -4.53
N SER A 135 18.19 -1.19 -4.97
CA SER A 135 19.40 -0.99 -4.15
C SER A 135 19.17 -0.15 -2.89
N ASP A 136 18.39 0.92 -3.02
CA ASP A 136 18.22 1.94 -1.99
C ASP A 136 16.98 2.80 -2.26
N ALA A 137 16.63 3.65 -1.30
CA ALA A 137 15.44 4.49 -1.36
C ALA A 137 15.49 5.54 -2.50
N ALA A 138 16.68 6.01 -2.90
CA ALA A 138 16.79 6.94 -4.01
C ALA A 138 16.49 6.23 -5.34
N ALA A 139 16.95 5.00 -5.51
CA ALA A 139 16.61 4.16 -6.65
C ALA A 139 15.11 3.81 -6.67
N VAL A 140 14.47 3.59 -5.52
CA VAL A 140 13.01 3.42 -5.42
C VAL A 140 12.28 4.66 -5.92
N LEU A 141 12.65 5.86 -5.46
CA LEU A 141 12.03 7.10 -5.93
C LEU A 141 12.24 7.34 -7.43
N ALA A 142 13.44 7.05 -7.95
CA ALA A 142 13.72 7.16 -9.37
C ALA A 142 12.86 6.19 -10.20
N ALA A 143 12.69 4.95 -9.72
CA ALA A 143 11.83 3.96 -10.34
C ALA A 143 10.35 4.37 -10.30
N ALA A 144 9.88 4.98 -9.20
CA ALA A 144 8.52 5.50 -9.09
C ALA A 144 8.26 6.64 -10.10
N ALA A 145 9.23 7.53 -10.31
CA ALA A 145 9.10 8.63 -11.27
C ALA A 145 9.02 8.15 -12.74
N ALA A 146 9.56 6.98 -13.05
CA ALA A 146 9.53 6.38 -14.39
C ALA A 146 8.37 5.39 -14.60
N ARG A 147 7.60 5.06 -13.55
CA ARG A 147 6.52 4.08 -13.61
C ARG A 147 5.28 4.65 -14.30
N ILE A 148 4.66 3.80 -15.12
CA ILE A 148 3.26 3.94 -15.51
C ILE A 148 2.48 2.99 -14.59
N VAL A 149 1.56 3.53 -13.80
CA VAL A 149 0.78 2.74 -12.84
C VAL A 149 -0.54 2.33 -13.47
N GLU A 150 -0.61 1.06 -13.88
CA GLU A 150 -1.84 0.43 -14.35
C GLU A 150 -2.51 -0.35 -13.21
N PRO A 151 -3.86 -0.50 -13.23
CA PRO A 151 -4.55 -1.31 -12.24
C PRO A 151 -4.16 -2.79 -12.32
N ILE A 152 -3.74 -3.35 -11.20
CA ILE A 152 -3.52 -4.77 -10.98
C ILE A 152 -4.82 -5.33 -10.43
N LEU A 153 -5.48 -6.20 -11.19
CA LEU A 153 -6.68 -6.91 -10.79
C LEU A 153 -6.36 -8.39 -10.61
N PRO A 154 -6.07 -8.88 -9.40
CA PRO A 154 -5.86 -10.31 -9.21
C PRO A 154 -7.14 -11.10 -9.49
N ARG A 155 -6.99 -12.35 -9.90
CA ARG A 155 -8.09 -13.29 -10.10
C ARG A 155 -7.94 -14.45 -9.13
N VAL A 156 -9.02 -14.80 -8.44
CA VAL A 156 -9.07 -15.99 -7.59
C VAL A 156 -9.64 -17.13 -8.42
N VAL A 157 -8.86 -18.19 -8.61
CA VAL A 157 -9.25 -19.38 -9.35
C VAL A 157 -9.23 -20.58 -8.42
N GLY A 158 -10.30 -21.38 -8.42
CA GLY A 158 -10.47 -22.52 -7.53
C GLY A 158 -11.77 -22.46 -6.74
N ASP A 159 -11.83 -23.18 -5.63
CA ASP A 159 -12.97 -23.23 -4.72
C ASP A 159 -12.58 -22.79 -3.30
N ARG A 160 -13.48 -22.99 -2.32
CA ARG A 160 -13.24 -22.58 -0.93
C ARG A 160 -12.14 -23.38 -0.23
N ASP A 161 -11.88 -24.61 -0.67
CA ASP A 161 -10.92 -25.52 -0.03
C ASP A 161 -9.54 -25.45 -0.71
N SER A 162 -9.51 -25.09 -2.00
CA SER A 162 -8.29 -24.85 -2.75
C SER A 162 -8.49 -23.72 -3.76
N PHE A 163 -7.83 -22.60 -3.49
CA PHE A 163 -7.80 -21.46 -4.40
C PHE A 163 -6.37 -20.99 -4.66
N GLU A 164 -6.22 -20.28 -5.76
CA GLU A 164 -4.99 -19.62 -6.17
C GLU A 164 -5.32 -18.20 -6.60
N VAL A 165 -4.39 -17.29 -6.30
CA VAL A 165 -4.45 -15.90 -6.77
C VAL A 165 -3.53 -15.77 -7.99
N LEU A 166 -4.10 -15.39 -9.12
CA LEU A 166 -3.39 -15.11 -10.37
C LEU A 166 -3.26 -13.61 -10.58
N LEU A 167 -2.09 -13.17 -11.00
CA LEU A 167 -1.80 -11.78 -11.35
C LEU A 167 -1.83 -11.58 -12.87
N PRO A 168 -2.14 -10.35 -13.35
CA PRO A 168 -2.01 -10.02 -14.76
C PRO A 168 -0.62 -10.41 -15.31
N GLY A 169 -0.59 -11.19 -16.39
CA GLY A 169 0.63 -11.71 -16.99
C GLY A 169 0.95 -13.18 -16.63
N ASP A 170 0.28 -13.76 -15.64
CA ASP A 170 0.38 -15.20 -15.38
C ASP A 170 -0.20 -16.01 -16.54
N LEU A 171 0.42 -17.16 -16.87
CA LEU A 171 0.00 -18.02 -17.99
C LEU A 171 -1.45 -18.49 -17.92
N ARG A 172 -2.02 -18.57 -16.72
CA ARG A 172 -3.42 -18.99 -16.49
C ARG A 172 -4.36 -17.81 -16.21
N TYR A 173 -3.86 -16.58 -16.29
CA TYR A 173 -4.69 -15.40 -16.10
C TYR A 173 -5.73 -15.34 -17.24
N PRO A 174 -7.03 -15.30 -16.93
CA PRO A 174 -8.08 -15.32 -17.95
C PRO A 174 -8.09 -14.01 -18.74
N ASP A 175 -8.39 -14.12 -20.05
CA ASP A 175 -8.62 -12.98 -20.94
C ASP A 175 -9.81 -12.11 -20.51
#